data_AF-A0A066PZK4-F1
#
_entry.id   AF-A0A066PZK4-F1
#
_cell.length_a   1.000
_cell.length_b   1.000
_cell.length_c   1.000
_cell.angle_alpha   90.00
_cell.angle_beta   90.00
_cell.angle_gamma   90.00
#
_symmetry.space_group_name_H-M   'P 1'
#
loop_
_entity.id
_entity.type
_entity.pdbx_description
1 polymer ?
#
loop_
_entity_poly.entity_id
_entity_poly.type
_entity_poly.pdbx_seq_one_letter_code
_entity_poly.pdbx_strand_id
1 'polypeptide(L)'
;MCDHYKGFLAIFGGLTADAPAFDPRDALLARLLLIHDYRRIVLRDPRLPATFLPEEWAGDGARRLCAQLYEALLDASELWLSHNGATETGALPTADSTLRHRFADLRGHV
;
A
#
# COMPACT_ATOMS: atom_id res chain seq x y z
N MET A 1 -9.22 -15.18 8.60
CA MET A 1 -8.17 -14.56 7.74
C MET A 1 -8.75 -14.03 6.43
N CYS A 2 -9.51 -14.83 5.67
CA CYS A 2 -10.22 -14.36 4.48
C CYS A 2 -11.08 -13.11 4.76
N ASP A 3 -11.80 -13.07 5.90
CA ASP A 3 -12.65 -11.92 6.27
C ASP A 3 -11.88 -10.61 6.46
N HIS A 4 -10.64 -10.67 6.97
CA HIS A 4 -9.82 -9.47 7.13
C HIS A 4 -9.41 -8.90 5.77
N TYR A 5 -9.07 -9.76 4.81
CA TYR A 5 -8.78 -9.34 3.45
C TYR A 5 -10.02 -8.80 2.75
N LYS A 6 -11.20 -9.41 2.95
CA LYS A 6 -12.48 -8.89 2.44
C LYS A 6 -12.80 -7.50 3.04
N GLY A 7 -12.57 -7.31 4.34
CA GLY A 7 -12.72 -6.02 5.00
C GLY A 7 -11.77 -4.96 4.43
N PHE A 8 -10.51 -5.31 4.21
CA PHE A 8 -9.53 -4.42 3.55
C PHE A 8 -10.00 -4.02 2.14
N LEU A 9 -10.44 -5.00 1.33
CA LEU A 9 -10.98 -4.75 0.00
C LEU A 9 -12.21 -3.84 0.04
N ALA A 10 -13.10 -4.00 1.02
CA ALA A 10 -14.29 -3.16 1.16
C ALA A 10 -13.95 -1.70 1.53
N ILE A 11 -12.93 -1.49 2.38
CA ILE A 11 -12.50 -0.15 2.80
C ILE A 11 -11.78 0.58 1.66
N PHE A 12 -10.84 -0.10 1.00
CA PHE A 12 -9.93 0.53 0.04
C PHE A 12 -10.36 0.38 -1.41
N GLY A 13 -11.30 -0.52 -1.74
CA GLY A 13 -11.69 -0.81 -3.12
C GLY A 13 -12.43 0.33 -3.83
N GLY A 14 -12.98 1.28 -3.07
CA GLY A 14 -13.57 2.51 -3.62
C GLY A 14 -12.55 3.62 -3.91
N LEU A 15 -11.30 3.46 -3.44
CA LEU A 15 -10.23 4.41 -3.74
C LEU A 15 -9.74 4.10 -5.16
N THR A 16 -10.00 4.99 -6.11
CA THR A 16 -9.52 4.85 -7.48
C THR A 16 -8.15 5.51 -7.63
N ALA A 17 -7.24 4.86 -8.37
CA ALA A 17 -5.94 5.43 -8.71
C ALA A 17 -6.06 6.72 -9.56
N ASP A 18 -7.24 6.94 -10.17
CA ASP A 18 -7.56 8.07 -11.04
C ASP A 18 -8.29 9.22 -10.33
N ALA A 19 -8.47 9.16 -9.00
CA ALA A 19 -9.03 10.28 -8.26
C ALA A 19 -8.21 11.55 -8.56
N PRO A 20 -8.83 12.74 -8.71
CA PRO A 20 -8.11 13.97 -9.04
C PRO A 20 -6.95 14.11 -8.06
N ALA A 21 -5.74 14.19 -8.62
CA ALA A 21 -4.45 14.05 -7.93
C ALA A 21 -4.56 14.39 -6.44
N PHE A 22 -4.43 13.36 -5.59
CA PHE A 22 -4.55 13.51 -4.14
C PHE A 22 -3.73 14.71 -3.68
N ASP A 23 -4.31 15.55 -2.81
CA ASP A 23 -3.52 16.54 -2.09
C ASP A 23 -2.32 15.82 -1.44
N PRO A 24 -1.09 16.38 -1.52
CA PRO A 24 0.11 15.71 -1.00
C PRO A 24 -0.02 15.22 0.46
N ARG A 25 -0.73 15.97 1.32
CA ARG A 25 -0.96 15.58 2.72
C ARG A 25 -1.88 14.38 2.81
N ASP A 26 -2.98 14.41 2.07
CA ASP A 26 -3.97 13.33 2.06
C ASP A 26 -3.39 12.07 1.43
N ALA A 27 -2.53 12.20 0.40
CA ALA A 27 -1.80 11.09 -0.18
C ALA A 27 -0.91 10.40 0.87
N LEU A 28 -0.21 11.17 1.71
CA LEU A 28 0.58 10.62 2.80
C LEU A 28 -0.28 9.88 3.82
N LEU A 29 -1.38 10.49 4.27
CA LEU A 29 -2.30 9.88 5.23
C LEU A 29 -2.89 8.57 4.69
N ALA A 30 -3.37 8.59 3.44
CA ALA A 30 -3.91 7.42 2.77
C ALA A 30 -2.85 6.30 2.65
N ARG A 31 -1.61 6.62 2.25
CA ARG A 31 -0.53 5.64 2.14
C ARG A 31 -0.18 5.02 3.50
N LEU A 32 -0.18 5.82 4.56
CA LEU A 32 0.06 5.34 5.93
C LEU A 32 -1.03 4.37 6.37
N LEU A 33 -2.30 4.74 6.22
CA LEU A 33 -3.44 3.89 6.59
C LEU A 33 -3.49 2.61 5.77
N LEU A 34 -3.30 2.70 4.46
CA LEU A 34 -3.23 1.56 3.53
C LEU A 34 -2.19 0.52 3.99
N ILE A 35 -0.95 0.97 4.22
CA ILE A 35 0.15 0.07 4.60
C ILE A 35 -0.03 -0.44 6.03
N HIS A 36 -0.54 0.39 6.94
CA HIS A 36 -0.83 -0.01 8.31
C HIS A 36 -1.85 -1.15 8.35
N ASP A 37 -3.00 -0.97 7.69
CA ASP A 37 -4.08 -1.95 7.69
C ASP A 37 -3.66 -3.23 6.98
N TYR A 38 -3.00 -3.12 5.82
CA TYR A 38 -2.49 -4.31 5.12
C TYR A 38 -1.48 -5.09 5.97
N ARG A 39 -0.53 -4.40 6.64
CA ARG A 39 0.46 -5.04 7.52
C ARG A 39 -0.18 -5.79 8.68
N ARG A 40 -1.26 -5.28 9.26
CA ARG A 40 -1.97 -5.96 10.36
C ARG A 40 -2.51 -7.32 9.94
N ILE A 41 -2.90 -7.48 8.68
CA ILE A 41 -3.44 -8.71 8.13
C ILE A 41 -2.30 -9.68 7.82
N VAL A 42 -1.33 -9.27 6.98
CA VAL A 42 -0.27 -10.17 6.50
C VAL A 42 0.70 -10.63 7.59
N LEU A 43 0.87 -9.85 8.67
CA LEU A 43 1.69 -10.27 9.82
C LEU A 43 1.01 -11.35 10.68
N ARG A 44 -0.31 -11.53 10.54
CA ARG A 44 -1.08 -12.58 11.21
C ARG A 44 -1.42 -13.74 10.28
N ASP A 45 -1.07 -13.63 9.00
CA ASP A 45 -1.33 -14.66 8.01
C ASP A 45 -0.27 -15.78 8.10
N PRO A 46 -0.68 -17.05 8.32
CA PRO A 46 0.24 -18.18 8.39
C PRO A 46 0.91 -18.54 7.06
N ARG A 47 0.54 -17.92 5.93
CA ARG A 47 1.09 -18.16 4.58
C ARG A 47 1.03 -19.64 4.17
N LEU A 48 -0.18 -20.21 4.26
CA LEU A 48 -0.41 -21.59 3.84
C LEU A 48 -0.09 -21.78 2.35
N PRO A 49 0.40 -22.96 1.94
CA PRO A 49 0.54 -23.30 0.53
C PRO A 49 -0.80 -23.19 -0.20
N ALA A 50 -0.75 -22.84 -1.50
CA ALA A 50 -1.94 -22.59 -2.33
C ALA A 50 -2.94 -23.76 -2.33
N THR A 51 -2.47 -25.01 -2.20
CA THR A 51 -3.30 -26.21 -2.12
C THR A 51 -4.24 -26.26 -0.91
N PHE A 52 -3.97 -25.45 0.12
CA PHE A 52 -4.79 -25.36 1.34
C PHE A 52 -5.64 -24.08 1.39
N LEU A 53 -5.53 -23.22 0.37
CA LEU A 53 -6.32 -22.00 0.30
C LEU A 53 -7.66 -22.27 -0.39
N PRO A 54 -8.75 -21.59 0.02
CA PRO A 54 -9.99 -21.59 -0.73
C PRO A 54 -9.79 -21.04 -2.15
N GLU A 55 -10.62 -21.48 -3.09
CA GLU A 55 -10.59 -21.02 -4.49
C GLU A 55 -10.77 -19.49 -4.61
N GLU A 56 -11.63 -18.89 -3.77
CA GLU A 56 -11.87 -17.45 -3.71
C GLU A 56 -11.02 -16.75 -2.63
N TRP A 57 -9.72 -17.05 -2.58
CA TRP A 57 -8.84 -16.42 -1.59
C TRP A 57 -8.68 -14.91 -1.83
N ALA A 58 -9.22 -14.10 -0.92
CA ALA A 58 -9.20 -12.64 -1.03
C ALA A 58 -7.80 -12.02 -0.87
N GLY A 59 -6.79 -12.77 -0.40
CA GLY A 59 -5.46 -12.24 -0.13
C GLY A 59 -4.73 -11.73 -1.38
N ASP A 60 -4.89 -12.42 -2.51
CA ASP A 60 -4.25 -11.98 -3.76
C ASP A 60 -4.85 -10.69 -4.29
N GLY A 61 -6.19 -10.57 -4.22
CA GLY A 61 -6.89 -9.34 -4.55
C GLY A 61 -6.46 -8.18 -3.65
N ALA A 62 -6.38 -8.42 -2.34
CA ALA A 62 -5.93 -7.41 -1.38
C ALA A 62 -4.47 -6.98 -1.62
N ARG A 63 -3.57 -7.92 -1.97
CA ARG A 63 -2.18 -7.61 -2.32
C ARG A 63 -2.10 -6.74 -3.57
N ARG A 64 -2.85 -7.08 -4.63
CA ARG A 64 -2.91 -6.29 -5.87
C ARG A 64 -3.45 -4.89 -5.63
N LEU A 65 -4.57 -4.76 -4.90
CA LEU A 65 -5.14 -3.46 -4.56
C LEU A 65 -4.16 -2.61 -3.73
N CYS A 66 -3.51 -3.22 -2.73
CA CYS A 66 -2.50 -2.53 -1.93
C CYS A 66 -1.34 -2.02 -2.78
N ALA A 67 -0.85 -2.82 -3.73
CA ALA A 67 0.22 -2.41 -4.64
C ALA A 67 -0.20 -1.25 -5.56
N GLN A 68 -1.37 -1.34 -6.17
CA GLN A 68 -1.92 -0.31 -7.06
C GLN A 68 -2.08 1.04 -6.33
N LEU A 69 -2.70 1.03 -5.15
CA LEU A 69 -2.89 2.24 -4.36
C LEU A 69 -1.57 2.78 -3.80
N TYR A 70 -0.65 1.89 -3.39
CA TYR A 70 0.66 2.31 -2.93
C TYR A 70 1.41 3.07 -4.03
N GLU A 71 1.37 2.58 -5.27
CA GLU A 71 2.00 3.23 -6.42
C GLU A 71 1.33 4.57 -6.75
N ALA A 72 0.00 4.62 -6.80
CA ALA A 72 -0.75 5.83 -7.08
C ALA A 72 -0.52 6.95 -6.05
N LEU A 73 -0.31 6.59 -4.78
CA LEU A 73 -0.11 7.54 -3.68
C LEU A 73 1.37 7.94 -3.49
N LEU A 74 2.31 7.23 -4.11
CA LEU A 74 3.72 7.32 -3.75
C LEU A 74 4.28 8.73 -3.97
N ASP A 75 4.19 9.26 -5.19
CA ASP A 75 4.84 10.52 -5.53
C ASP A 75 4.24 11.72 -4.77
N ALA A 76 2.90 11.80 -4.67
CA ALA A 76 2.24 12.87 -3.91
C ALA A 76 2.58 12.80 -2.41
N SER A 77 2.65 11.60 -1.82
CA SER A 77 3.03 11.43 -0.42
C SER A 77 4.49 11.82 -0.14
N GLU A 78 5.42 11.49 -1.05
CA GLU A 78 6.83 11.85 -0.93
C GLU A 78 7.05 13.35 -1.17
N LEU A 79 6.23 13.99 -2.01
CA LEU A 79 6.23 15.44 -2.18
C LEU A 79 5.91 16.14 -0.85
N TRP A 80 4.90 15.68 -0.12
CA TRP A 80 4.58 16.26 1.18
C TRP A 80 5.71 16.07 2.19
N LEU A 81 6.29 14.86 2.26
CA LEU A 81 7.41 14.57 3.17
C LEU A 81 8.66 15.39 2.84
N SER A 82 8.94 15.63 1.56
CA SER A 82 10.09 16.44 1.14
C SER A 82 9.95 17.90 1.55
N HIS A 83 8.72 18.42 1.63
CA HIS A 83 8.47 19.81 2.02
C HIS A 83 8.28 20.00 3.54
N ASN A 84 7.79 18.99 4.25
CA ASN A 84 7.36 19.13 5.65
C ASN A 84 8.15 18.23 6.63
N GLY A 85 8.84 17.21 6.13
CA GLY A 85 9.61 16.27 6.93
C GLY A 85 10.92 16.86 7.44
N ALA A 86 11.24 16.58 8.70
CA ALA A 86 12.48 17.01 9.33
C ALA A 86 13.09 15.89 10.17
N THR A 87 14.41 15.92 10.30
CA THR A 87 15.20 15.17 11.28
C THR A 87 15.62 16.11 12.41
N GLU A 88 16.26 15.56 13.44
CA GLU A 88 16.88 16.38 14.51
C GLU A 88 17.94 17.35 13.98
N THR A 89 18.53 17.06 12.81
CA THR A 89 19.66 17.81 12.24
C THR A 89 19.31 18.62 10.99
N GLY A 90 18.05 18.59 10.52
CA GLY A 90 17.63 19.39 9.37
C GLY A 90 16.49 18.77 8.56
N ALA A 91 16.48 19.01 7.26
CA ALA A 91 15.45 18.45 6.36
C ALA A 91 15.56 16.93 6.24
N LEU A 92 14.43 16.27 5.99
CA LEU A 92 14.41 14.83 5.71
C LEU A 92 15.16 14.53 4.39
N PRO A 93 16.07 13.54 4.35
CA PRO A 93 16.70 13.12 3.10
C PRO A 93 15.66 12.54 2.14
N THR A 94 15.95 12.60 0.84
CA THR A 94 15.11 11.95 -0.18
C THR A 94 15.08 10.44 0.06
N ALA A 95 13.91 9.82 -0.14
CA ALA A 95 13.78 8.38 -0.03
C ALA A 95 14.74 7.64 -0.98
N ASP A 96 15.25 6.51 -0.49
CA ASP A 96 16.09 5.64 -1.29
C ASP A 96 15.28 4.87 -2.35
N SER A 97 15.99 4.33 -3.34
CA SER A 97 15.36 3.64 -4.48
C SER A 97 14.55 2.40 -4.08
N THR A 98 14.79 1.79 -2.92
CA THR A 98 14.03 0.59 -2.47
C THR A 98 12.56 0.91 -2.23
N LEU A 99 12.22 2.17 -1.93
CA LEU A 99 10.84 2.61 -1.76
C LEU A 99 10.01 2.32 -3.01
N ARG A 100 10.53 2.65 -4.20
CA ARG A 100 9.87 2.37 -5.50
C ARG A 100 9.88 0.89 -5.88
N HIS A 101 10.77 0.09 -5.29
CA HIS A 101 10.84 -1.36 -5.52
C HIS A 101 9.84 -2.17 -4.70
N ARG A 102 9.10 -1.54 -3.79
CA ARG A 102 8.00 -2.25 -3.08
C ARG A 102 6.97 -2.73 -4.10
N PHE A 103 6.48 -3.96 -3.90
CA PHE A 103 5.57 -4.68 -4.80
C PHE A 103 6.08 -4.89 -6.23
N ALA A 104 7.40 -4.78 -6.48
CA ALA A 104 7.97 -4.99 -7.82
C ALA A 104 7.66 -6.37 -8.41
N ASP A 105 7.44 -7.39 -7.57
CA ASP A 105 7.08 -8.74 -7.99
C ASP A 105 5.76 -8.79 -8.77
N LEU A 106 4.86 -7.83 -8.53
CA LEU A 106 3.55 -7.75 -9.21
C LEU A 106 3.59 -6.98 -10.53
N ARG A 107 4.65 -6.22 -10.83
CA ARG A 107 4.78 -5.44 -12.07
C ARG A 107 5.21 -6.28 -13.28
N GLY A 108 5.73 -7.49 -13.05
CA GLY A 108 6.25 -8.39 -14.09
C GLY A 108 5.29 -9.46 -14.60
N HIS A 109 4.03 -9.49 -14.16
CA HIS A 109 3.05 -10.53 -14.49
C HIS A 109 1.89 -9.94 -15.33
N VAL A 110 2.23 -9.36 -16.49
CA VAL A 110 1.26 -8.99 -17.55
C VAL A 110 1.21 -10.11 -18.59
#